data_AF-A0A7S1VNF6-F1
#
_entry.id   AF-A0A7S1VNF6-F1
#
_cell.length_a   1.000
_cell.length_b   1.000
_cell.length_c   1.000
_cell.angle_alpha   90.00
_cell.angle_beta   90.00
_cell.angle_gamma   90.00
#
_symmetry.space_group_name_H-M   'P 1'
#
loop_
_entity.id
_entity.type
_entity.pdbx_description
1 polymer ?
#
loop_
_entity_poly.entity_id
_entity_poly.type
_entity_poly.pdbx_seq_one_letter_code
_entity_poly.pdbx_strand_id
1 'polypeptide(L)'
;VHFTFFFLFLIFCTMHLIIIEGNISSGKTTLAKQLETELGYSVFLEPTITNPYLVKYYAEPRKYGLKMQLWLLRQRFRAYLAALSHIAETGQGVILDRSIYSDWVFAEKNRRDGNISEEGFAYYSSLRSQMLAALPLPSLALYLDVPASLCHSRVHNLRKRECESTIPLEYLEGLAVCYERCNEELSKVGVPLVDLDWSEFGESTTVGAQVKSVVAAGRETGARGIVTDEVKQLLDDSERLHSLSLLPHDVYSTWYDEEIDEGLHSNLPYAEFEAEEKARGQKEIAG
;
A
#
# COMPACT_ATOMS: atom_id res chain seq x y z
N VAL A 1 1.37 39.19 -20.00
CA VAL A 1 1.26 38.97 -18.54
C VAL A 1 0.13 38.00 -18.16
N HIS A 2 -1.00 37.92 -18.88
CA HIS A 2 -2.05 36.91 -18.62
C HIS A 2 -1.72 35.48 -19.08
N PHE A 3 -0.85 35.29 -20.07
CA PHE A 3 -0.54 33.94 -20.58
C PHE A 3 0.42 33.15 -19.67
N THR A 4 1.25 33.85 -18.90
CA THR A 4 2.21 33.25 -17.96
C THR A 4 1.54 32.78 -16.67
N PHE A 5 0.42 33.39 -16.28
CA PHE A 5 -0.36 33.00 -15.10
C PHE A 5 -1.15 31.69 -15.31
N PHE A 6 -1.60 31.44 -16.54
CA PHE A 6 -2.29 30.19 -16.88
C PHE A 6 -1.34 28.98 -16.88
N PHE A 7 -0.07 29.20 -17.28
CA PHE A 7 0.97 28.17 -17.22
C PHE A 7 1.41 27.86 -15.78
N LEU A 8 1.44 28.87 -14.89
CA LEU A 8 1.67 28.64 -13.46
C LEU A 8 0.50 27.89 -12.80
N PHE A 9 -0.73 28.06 -13.28
CA PHE A 9 -1.90 27.34 -12.78
C PHE A 9 -1.89 25.85 -13.18
N LEU A 10 -1.29 25.52 -14.33
CA LEU A 10 -1.05 24.13 -14.77
C LEU A 10 0.13 23.46 -14.06
N ILE A 11 1.07 24.24 -13.52
CA ILE A 11 2.19 23.75 -12.70
C ILE A 11 1.73 23.51 -11.25
N PHE A 12 0.59 24.06 -10.83
CA PHE A 12 0.06 23.82 -9.49
C PHE A 12 -0.73 22.50 -9.42
N CYS A 13 -0.14 21.59 -8.66
CA CYS A 13 -0.70 20.37 -8.10
C CYS A 13 -0.52 19.13 -9.00
N THR A 14 0.70 18.65 -9.14
CA THR A 14 0.99 17.22 -9.40
C THR A 14 1.00 16.40 -8.11
N MET A 15 0.65 17.00 -6.97
CA MET A 15 0.81 16.47 -5.63
C MET A 15 -0.31 15.49 -5.26
N HIS A 16 -0.31 14.35 -5.94
CA HIS A 16 -1.31 13.32 -5.75
C HIS A 16 -0.66 12.04 -5.26
N LEU A 17 -1.32 11.41 -4.29
CA LEU A 17 -0.98 10.06 -3.87
C LEU A 17 -2.09 9.14 -4.35
N ILE A 18 -1.75 8.30 -5.32
CA ILE A 18 -2.65 7.32 -5.90
C ILE A 18 -2.28 5.96 -5.31
N ILE A 19 -3.26 5.23 -4.80
CA ILE A 19 -3.05 3.84 -4.37
C ILE A 19 -3.67 2.90 -5.40
N ILE A 20 -2.94 1.86 -5.80
CA ILE A 20 -3.47 0.79 -6.65
C ILE A 20 -3.72 -0.43 -5.78
N GLU A 21 -4.97 -0.88 -5.77
CA GLU A 21 -5.45 -1.99 -4.95
C GLU A 21 -6.02 -3.11 -5.83
N GLY A 22 -6.11 -4.31 -5.25
CA GLY A 22 -6.59 -5.49 -5.97
C GLY A 22 -5.91 -6.78 -5.53
N ASN A 23 -6.52 -7.89 -5.93
CA ASN A 23 -6.12 -9.23 -5.52
C ASN A 23 -4.70 -9.61 -5.99
N ILE A 24 -4.16 -10.71 -5.48
CA ILE A 24 -2.85 -11.24 -5.93
C ILE A 24 -2.92 -11.50 -7.45
N SER A 25 -1.85 -11.17 -8.17
CA SER A 25 -1.77 -11.31 -9.64
C SER A 25 -2.86 -10.59 -10.44
N SER A 26 -3.46 -9.53 -9.89
CA SER A 26 -4.38 -8.67 -10.65
C SER A 26 -3.68 -7.78 -11.69
N GLY A 27 -2.35 -7.61 -11.62
CA GLY A 27 -1.60 -6.77 -12.58
C GLY A 27 -1.25 -5.36 -12.08
N LYS A 28 -1.42 -5.08 -10.77
CA LYS A 28 -1.12 -3.77 -10.15
C LYS A 28 0.26 -3.23 -10.49
N THR A 29 1.32 -4.02 -10.23
CA THR A 29 2.71 -3.65 -10.52
C THR A 29 2.92 -3.22 -11.97
N THR A 30 2.30 -3.94 -12.91
CA THR A 30 2.38 -3.62 -14.34
C THR A 30 1.69 -2.30 -14.64
N LEU A 31 0.46 -2.12 -14.15
CA LEU A 31 -0.28 -0.88 -14.35
C LEU A 31 0.41 0.32 -13.69
N ALA A 32 0.96 0.15 -12.48
CA ALA A 32 1.69 1.20 -11.77
C ALA A 32 2.85 1.72 -12.62
N LYS A 33 3.69 0.82 -13.15
CA LYS A 33 4.81 1.17 -14.04
C LYS A 33 4.35 1.84 -15.33
N GLN A 34 3.25 1.39 -15.92
CA GLN A 34 2.73 2.03 -17.12
C GLN A 34 2.22 3.46 -16.83
N LEU A 35 1.52 3.65 -15.71
CA LEU A 35 1.01 4.95 -15.29
C LEU A 35 2.10 5.94 -14.88
N GLU A 36 3.30 5.46 -14.49
CA GLU A 36 4.47 6.30 -14.24
C GLU A 36 4.73 7.26 -15.41
N THR A 37 4.77 6.71 -16.63
CA THR A 37 5.06 7.47 -17.85
C THR A 37 3.87 8.33 -18.26
N GLU A 38 2.65 7.82 -18.13
CA GLU A 38 1.42 8.52 -18.55
C GLU A 38 1.08 9.74 -17.69
N LEU A 39 1.42 9.68 -16.39
CA LEU A 39 1.11 10.70 -15.41
C LEU A 39 2.33 11.56 -15.04
N GLY A 40 3.55 11.10 -15.31
CA GLY A 40 4.78 11.73 -14.84
C GLY A 40 4.96 11.61 -13.32
N TYR A 41 4.36 10.60 -12.70
CA TYR A 41 4.43 10.35 -11.26
C TYR A 41 5.61 9.43 -10.96
N SER A 42 6.02 9.33 -9.69
CA SER A 42 6.93 8.28 -9.24
C SER A 42 6.15 7.05 -8.81
N VAL A 43 6.68 5.86 -9.05
CA VAL A 43 6.06 4.60 -8.60
C VAL A 43 6.84 4.00 -7.44
N PHE A 44 6.11 3.68 -6.37
CA PHE A 44 6.63 3.01 -5.18
C PHE A 44 6.01 1.63 -5.16
N LEU A 45 6.83 0.62 -5.44
CA LEU A 45 6.38 -0.76 -5.54
C LEU A 45 6.30 -1.42 -4.17
N GLU A 46 5.45 -2.44 -4.05
CA GLU A 46 5.46 -3.31 -2.88
C GLU A 46 6.88 -3.89 -2.70
N PRO A 47 7.56 -3.63 -1.56
CA PRO A 47 8.96 -4.00 -1.40
C PRO A 47 9.15 -5.50 -1.55
N THR A 48 10.10 -5.90 -2.39
CA THR A 48 10.53 -7.30 -2.55
C THR A 48 11.45 -7.79 -1.42
N ILE A 49 11.61 -6.98 -0.36
CA ILE A 49 12.47 -7.28 0.79
C ILE A 49 12.18 -8.70 1.28
N THR A 50 13.25 -9.44 1.58
CA THR A 50 13.18 -10.76 2.22
C THR A 50 12.45 -10.64 3.55
N ASN A 51 11.13 -10.81 3.52
CA ASN A 51 10.31 -10.85 4.71
C ASN A 51 10.81 -12.02 5.58
N PRO A 52 11.34 -11.76 6.79
CA PRO A 52 11.97 -12.79 7.61
C PRO A 52 10.96 -13.85 8.09
N TYR A 53 9.66 -13.57 7.98
CA TYR A 53 8.58 -14.48 8.36
C TYR A 53 7.94 -15.20 7.17
N LEU A 54 8.16 -14.79 5.93
CA LEU A 54 7.39 -15.35 4.81
C LEU A 54 7.63 -16.86 4.64
N VAL A 55 8.90 -17.29 4.67
CA VAL A 55 9.25 -18.72 4.62
C VAL A 55 8.72 -19.46 5.85
N LYS A 56 8.84 -18.86 7.03
CA LYS A 56 8.36 -19.44 8.31
C LYS A 56 6.84 -19.57 8.33
N TYR A 57 6.13 -18.60 7.76
CA TYR A 57 4.68 -18.59 7.61
C TYR A 57 4.21 -19.74 6.72
N TYR A 58 4.85 -19.99 5.58
CA TYR A 58 4.50 -21.14 4.75
C TYR A 58 4.73 -22.49 5.45
N ALA A 59 5.69 -22.57 6.38
CA ALA A 59 5.93 -23.78 7.17
C ALA A 59 4.94 -23.93 8.34
N GLU A 60 4.67 -22.86 9.08
CA GLU A 60 3.81 -22.87 10.28
C GLU A 60 2.89 -21.62 10.32
N PRO A 61 1.83 -21.57 9.50
CA PRO A 61 0.99 -20.36 9.35
C PRO A 61 0.39 -19.86 10.66
N ARG A 62 -0.03 -20.78 11.55
CA ARG A 62 -0.62 -20.42 12.85
C ARG A 62 0.36 -19.74 13.81
N LYS A 63 1.63 -20.10 13.73
CA LYS A 63 2.69 -19.56 14.60
C LYS A 63 3.19 -18.20 14.09
N TYR A 64 3.31 -18.05 12.78
CA TYR A 64 3.94 -16.88 12.16
C TYR A 64 2.96 -15.93 11.46
N GLY A 65 1.67 -16.27 11.33
CA GLY A 65 0.68 -15.45 10.63
C GLY A 65 0.59 -14.02 11.15
N LEU A 66 0.48 -13.86 12.47
CA LEU A 66 0.43 -12.54 13.08
C LEU A 66 1.76 -11.78 12.93
N LYS A 67 2.90 -12.46 13.16
CA LYS A 67 4.25 -11.87 13.03
C LYS A 67 4.49 -11.34 11.62
N MET A 68 4.18 -12.15 10.61
CA MET A 68 4.27 -11.79 9.20
C MET A 68 3.38 -10.58 8.90
N GLN A 69 2.13 -10.59 9.37
CA GLN A 69 1.18 -9.54 9.06
C GLN A 69 1.54 -8.20 9.73
N LEU A 70 2.01 -8.21 10.98
CA LEU A 70 2.51 -7.00 11.66
C LEU A 70 3.75 -6.43 10.96
N TRP A 71 4.65 -7.30 10.49
CA TRP A 71 5.79 -6.86 9.69
C TRP A 71 5.34 -6.18 8.39
N LEU A 72 4.40 -6.78 7.66
CA LEU A 72 3.84 -6.23 6.41
C LEU A 72 3.14 -4.88 6.64
N LEU A 73 2.31 -4.78 7.68
CA LEU A 73 1.63 -3.55 8.07
C LEU A 73 2.62 -2.40 8.24
N ARG A 74 3.71 -2.64 8.97
CA ARG A 74 4.77 -1.66 9.19
C ARG A 74 5.47 -1.26 7.90
N GLN A 75 5.81 -2.21 7.01
CA GLN A 75 6.44 -1.86 5.74
C GLN A 75 5.53 -0.98 4.89
N ARG A 76 4.23 -1.26 4.87
CA ARG A 76 3.25 -0.44 4.14
C ARG A 76 3.05 0.93 4.75
N PHE A 77 3.09 1.04 6.08
CA PHE A 77 3.09 2.33 6.77
C PHE A 77 4.30 3.18 6.35
N ARG A 78 5.50 2.59 6.39
CA ARG A 78 6.73 3.27 6.00
C ARG A 78 6.77 3.64 4.53
N ALA A 79 6.30 2.77 3.64
CA ALA A 79 6.18 3.05 2.20
C ALA A 79 5.24 4.24 1.94
N TYR A 80 4.12 4.31 2.69
CA TYR A 80 3.20 5.43 2.60
C TYR A 80 3.85 6.74 3.05
N LEU A 81 4.55 6.74 4.18
CA LEU A 81 5.29 7.91 4.65
C LEU A 81 6.37 8.35 3.64
N ALA A 82 7.13 7.40 3.08
CA ALA A 82 8.15 7.70 2.07
C ALA A 82 7.54 8.35 0.82
N ALA A 83 6.36 7.90 0.39
CA ALA A 83 5.61 8.55 -0.69
C ALA A 83 5.19 9.99 -0.34
N LEU A 84 4.72 10.23 0.90
CA LEU A 84 4.39 11.57 1.37
C LEU A 84 5.60 12.50 1.39
N SER A 85 6.74 11.98 1.84
CA SER A 85 7.99 12.74 1.87
C SER A 85 8.46 13.11 0.47
N HIS A 86 8.43 12.15 -0.46
CA HIS A 86 8.73 12.42 -1.88
C HIS A 86 7.83 13.51 -2.46
N ILE A 87 6.52 13.44 -2.21
CA ILE A 87 5.57 14.47 -2.64
C ILE A 87 5.92 15.83 -2.03
N ALA A 88 6.23 15.89 -0.73
CA ALA A 88 6.53 17.13 -0.03
C ALA A 88 7.84 17.80 -0.48
N GLU A 89 8.86 17.00 -0.81
CA GLU A 89 10.17 17.47 -1.26
C GLU A 89 10.19 17.87 -2.74
N THR A 90 9.56 17.07 -3.60
CA THR A 90 9.69 17.20 -5.06
C THR A 90 8.48 17.86 -5.73
N GLY A 91 7.32 17.84 -5.07
CA GLY A 91 6.04 18.20 -5.68
C GLY A 91 5.52 17.18 -6.70
N GLN A 92 6.24 16.09 -6.96
CA GLN A 92 5.86 15.04 -7.89
C GLN A 92 4.84 14.09 -7.26
N GLY A 93 3.80 13.72 -8.01
CA GLY A 93 2.82 12.73 -7.56
C GLY A 93 3.42 11.34 -7.42
N VAL A 94 2.81 10.50 -6.59
CA VAL A 94 3.27 9.14 -6.33
C VAL A 94 2.12 8.15 -6.54
N ILE A 95 2.47 7.00 -7.12
CA ILE A 95 1.61 5.82 -7.23
C ILE A 95 2.20 4.75 -6.29
N LEU A 96 1.40 4.28 -5.34
CA LEU A 96 1.74 3.14 -4.48
C LEU A 96 1.12 1.86 -5.03
N ASP A 97 1.95 0.85 -5.35
CA ASP A 97 1.49 -0.52 -5.59
C ASP A 97 1.17 -1.16 -4.24
N ARG A 98 -0.12 -1.15 -3.88
CA ARG A 98 -0.69 -1.59 -2.60
C ARG A 98 -0.32 -0.69 -1.41
N SER A 99 -1.32 -0.30 -0.63
CA SER A 99 -1.14 0.58 0.53
C SER A 99 -1.46 -0.11 1.87
N ILE A 100 -1.26 0.64 2.95
CA ILE A 100 -1.70 0.27 4.30
C ILE A 100 -3.23 0.09 4.39
N TYR A 101 -4.00 0.77 3.53
CA TYR A 101 -5.46 0.70 3.56
C TYR A 101 -5.97 -0.71 3.25
N SER A 102 -5.33 -1.45 2.33
CA SER A 102 -5.73 -2.83 1.99
C SER A 102 -4.97 -3.92 2.74
N ASP A 103 -4.09 -3.58 3.67
CA ASP A 103 -3.30 -4.58 4.42
C ASP A 103 -4.20 -5.53 5.22
N TRP A 104 -5.28 -5.00 5.79
CA TRP A 104 -6.17 -5.78 6.63
C TRP A 104 -6.92 -6.87 5.87
N VAL A 105 -7.03 -6.78 4.54
CA VAL A 105 -7.60 -7.84 3.69
C VAL A 105 -6.88 -9.17 3.95
N PHE A 106 -5.55 -9.13 4.07
CA PHE A 106 -4.73 -10.31 4.34
C PHE A 106 -4.79 -10.74 5.80
N ALA A 107 -4.84 -9.78 6.73
CA ALA A 107 -4.98 -10.05 8.15
C ALA A 107 -6.32 -10.75 8.47
N GLU A 108 -7.41 -10.26 7.90
CA GLU A 108 -8.75 -10.82 8.05
C GLU A 108 -8.84 -12.21 7.43
N LYS A 109 -8.23 -12.41 6.24
CA LYS A 109 -8.18 -13.74 5.64
C LYS A 109 -7.41 -14.72 6.53
N ASN A 110 -6.26 -14.33 7.06
CA ASN A 110 -5.49 -15.13 8.00
C ASN A 110 -6.28 -15.45 9.28
N ARG A 111 -7.05 -14.50 9.81
CA ARG A 111 -7.94 -14.75 10.95
C ARG A 111 -9.01 -15.80 10.62
N ARG A 112 -9.69 -15.64 9.48
CA ARG A 112 -10.72 -16.58 9.02
C ARG A 112 -10.17 -17.99 8.78
N ASP A 113 -8.93 -18.10 8.33
CA ASP A 113 -8.24 -19.38 8.12
C ASP A 113 -7.70 -20.00 9.42
N GLY A 114 -7.82 -19.30 10.56
CA GLY A 114 -7.32 -19.75 11.84
C GLY A 114 -5.80 -19.61 12.01
N ASN A 115 -5.15 -18.78 11.18
CA ASN A 115 -3.72 -18.47 11.23
C ASN A 115 -3.40 -17.27 12.14
N ILE A 116 -4.42 -16.46 12.46
CA ILE A 116 -4.37 -15.37 13.44
C ILE A 116 -5.55 -15.56 14.40
N SER A 117 -5.32 -15.45 15.71
CA SER A 117 -6.39 -15.51 16.71
C SER A 117 -7.25 -14.24 16.71
N GLU A 118 -8.44 -14.29 17.31
CA GLU A 118 -9.29 -13.10 17.47
C GLU A 118 -8.57 -11.98 18.23
N GLU A 119 -7.84 -12.32 19.29
CA GLU A 119 -7.05 -11.37 20.09
C GLU A 119 -5.90 -10.78 19.27
N GLY A 120 -5.19 -11.61 18.50
CA GLY A 120 -4.11 -11.18 17.62
C GLY A 120 -4.61 -10.24 16.52
N PHE A 121 -5.78 -10.53 15.95
CA PHE A 121 -6.41 -9.65 14.97
C PHE A 121 -6.89 -8.35 15.60
N ALA A 122 -7.50 -8.38 16.79
CA ALA A 122 -7.91 -7.17 17.51
C ALA A 122 -6.72 -6.25 17.80
N TYR A 123 -5.58 -6.83 18.18
CA TYR A 123 -4.34 -6.10 18.35
C TYR A 123 -3.86 -5.47 17.02
N TYR A 124 -3.77 -6.26 15.95
CA TYR A 124 -3.44 -5.78 14.61
C TYR A 124 -4.36 -4.62 14.18
N SER A 125 -5.68 -4.76 14.38
CA SER A 125 -6.66 -3.74 14.01
C SER A 125 -6.50 -2.45 14.80
N SER A 126 -6.20 -2.54 16.09
CA SER A 126 -5.91 -1.38 16.95
C SER A 126 -4.68 -0.62 16.44
N LEU A 127 -3.59 -1.35 16.16
CA LEU A 127 -2.37 -0.74 15.63
C LEU A 127 -2.58 -0.09 14.26
N ARG A 128 -3.23 -0.79 13.32
CA ARG A 128 -3.57 -0.24 12.00
C ARG A 128 -4.40 1.04 12.13
N SER A 129 -5.37 1.07 13.03
CA SER A 129 -6.23 2.23 13.23
C SER A 129 -5.44 3.45 13.73
N GLN A 130 -4.49 3.24 14.65
CA GLN A 130 -3.60 4.30 15.13
C GLN A 130 -2.68 4.83 14.03
N MET A 131 -2.11 3.93 13.21
CA MET A 131 -1.28 4.30 12.06
C MET A 131 -2.08 5.10 11.03
N LEU A 132 -3.27 4.64 10.64
CA LEU A 132 -4.12 5.34 9.67
C LEU A 132 -4.58 6.72 10.16
N ALA A 133 -4.86 6.86 11.46
CA ALA A 133 -5.23 8.15 12.04
C ALA A 133 -4.13 9.21 11.97
N ALA A 134 -2.87 8.80 11.75
CA ALA A 134 -1.74 9.70 11.54
C ALA A 134 -1.51 10.06 10.06
N LEU A 135 -2.12 9.34 9.12
CA LEU A 135 -1.88 9.53 7.70
C LEU A 135 -2.94 10.43 7.06
N PRO A 136 -2.56 11.31 6.12
CA PRO A 136 -3.54 11.90 5.21
C PRO A 136 -4.19 10.80 4.35
N LEU A 137 -5.36 11.10 3.81
CA LEU A 137 -6.02 10.23 2.85
C LEU A 137 -5.31 10.27 1.48
N PRO A 138 -5.28 9.16 0.73
CA PRO A 138 -4.83 9.19 -0.65
C PRO A 138 -5.78 10.03 -1.51
N SER A 139 -5.26 10.60 -2.60
CA SER A 139 -6.05 11.39 -3.55
C SER A 139 -7.03 10.54 -4.37
N LEU A 140 -6.71 9.27 -4.59
CA LEU A 140 -7.50 8.32 -5.35
C LEU A 140 -7.08 6.89 -5.01
N ALA A 141 -8.05 5.98 -4.95
CA ALA A 141 -7.84 4.55 -5.00
C ALA A 141 -8.26 4.01 -6.38
N LEU A 142 -7.35 3.30 -7.04
CA LEU A 142 -7.63 2.49 -8.23
C LEU A 142 -7.79 1.04 -7.81
N TYR A 143 -8.98 0.48 -7.89
CA TYR A 143 -9.21 -0.93 -7.62
C TYR A 143 -9.23 -1.72 -8.93
N LEU A 144 -8.37 -2.72 -9.05
CA LEU A 144 -8.36 -3.65 -10.19
C LEU A 144 -9.23 -4.84 -9.85
N ASP A 145 -10.47 -4.82 -10.34
CA ASP A 145 -11.40 -5.93 -10.17
C ASP A 145 -11.05 -7.05 -11.15
N VAL A 146 -10.56 -8.15 -10.60
CA VAL A 146 -10.14 -9.33 -11.36
C VAL A 146 -10.76 -10.55 -10.69
N PRO A 147 -11.51 -11.39 -11.43
CA PRO A 147 -12.05 -12.61 -10.87
C PRO A 147 -10.98 -13.48 -10.22
N ALA A 148 -11.26 -14.03 -9.03
CA ALA A 148 -10.31 -14.86 -8.30
C ALA A 148 -9.78 -16.05 -9.12
N SER A 149 -10.63 -16.64 -9.96
CA SER A 149 -10.27 -17.71 -10.90
C SER A 149 -9.23 -17.27 -11.94
N LEU A 150 -9.32 -16.03 -12.40
CA LEU A 150 -8.35 -15.44 -13.31
C LEU A 150 -7.06 -15.04 -12.58
N CYS A 151 -7.15 -14.49 -11.37
CA CYS A 151 -5.99 -14.29 -10.50
C CYS A 151 -5.22 -15.61 -10.28
N HIS A 152 -5.94 -16.69 -9.97
CA HIS A 152 -5.38 -18.02 -9.77
C HIS A 152 -4.63 -18.50 -11.02
N SER A 153 -5.28 -18.45 -12.19
CA SER A 153 -4.61 -18.85 -13.44
C SER A 153 -3.38 -18.00 -13.74
N ARG A 154 -3.40 -16.68 -13.45
CA ARG A 154 -2.24 -15.80 -13.61
C ARG A 154 -1.12 -16.11 -12.62
N VAL A 155 -1.43 -16.45 -11.37
CA VAL A 155 -0.44 -16.89 -10.37
C VAL A 155 0.34 -18.11 -10.89
N HIS A 156 -0.35 -19.14 -11.39
CA HIS A 156 0.31 -20.37 -11.84
C HIS A 156 1.02 -20.26 -13.19
N ASN A 157 0.52 -19.42 -14.10
CA ASN A 157 1.01 -19.39 -15.48
C ASN A 157 1.96 -18.22 -15.78
N LEU A 158 1.85 -17.10 -15.06
CA LEU A 158 2.58 -15.86 -15.37
C LEU A 158 3.58 -15.47 -14.27
N ARG A 159 3.30 -15.77 -13.00
CA ARG A 159 4.23 -15.50 -11.89
C ARG A 159 5.03 -16.76 -11.53
N LYS A 160 6.35 -16.71 -11.73
CA LYS A 160 7.28 -17.80 -11.36
C LYS A 160 7.88 -17.67 -9.97
N ARG A 161 7.21 -17.01 -9.02
CA ARG A 161 7.66 -17.04 -7.62
C ARG A 161 7.34 -18.43 -7.08
N GLU A 162 8.36 -19.24 -6.81
CA GLU A 162 8.19 -20.64 -6.38
C GLU A 162 7.27 -20.80 -5.15
N CYS A 163 7.17 -19.77 -4.31
CA CYS A 163 6.30 -19.75 -3.14
C CYS A 163 4.83 -19.35 -3.42
N GLU A 164 4.53 -18.69 -4.54
CA GLU A 164 3.16 -18.24 -4.87
C GLU A 164 2.40 -19.30 -5.69
N SER A 165 3.09 -20.23 -6.35
CA SER A 165 2.48 -21.26 -7.21
C SER A 165 1.65 -22.32 -6.48
N THR A 166 1.54 -22.24 -5.15
CA THR A 166 0.75 -23.14 -4.30
C THR A 166 -0.49 -22.47 -3.71
N ILE A 167 -0.75 -21.20 -4.05
CA ILE A 167 -1.90 -20.45 -3.53
C ILE A 167 -3.20 -21.08 -4.05
N PRO A 168 -4.09 -21.57 -3.16
CA PRO A 168 -5.34 -22.19 -3.58
C PRO A 168 -6.36 -21.13 -4.03
N LEU A 169 -7.27 -21.52 -4.93
CA LEU A 169 -8.33 -20.65 -5.45
C LEU A 169 -9.21 -20.08 -4.33
N GLU A 170 -9.58 -20.90 -3.35
CA GLU A 170 -10.43 -20.52 -2.22
C GLU A 170 -9.79 -19.41 -1.37
N TYR A 171 -8.45 -19.37 -1.34
CA TYR A 171 -7.75 -18.27 -0.68
C TYR A 171 -7.97 -16.95 -1.43
N LEU A 172 -7.83 -16.96 -2.76
CA LEU A 172 -8.03 -15.78 -3.60
C LEU A 172 -9.49 -15.32 -3.62
N GLU A 173 -10.45 -16.24 -3.59
CA GLU A 173 -11.88 -15.93 -3.43
C GLU A 173 -12.15 -15.25 -2.09
N GLY A 174 -11.57 -15.75 -1.00
CA GLY A 174 -11.69 -15.12 0.31
C GLY A 174 -11.04 -13.73 0.37
N LEU A 175 -9.95 -13.50 -0.37
CA LEU A 175 -9.37 -12.16 -0.52
C LEU A 175 -10.32 -11.23 -1.28
N ALA A 176 -10.97 -11.68 -2.35
CA ALA A 176 -11.91 -10.88 -3.13
C ALA A 176 -13.06 -10.34 -2.25
N VAL A 177 -13.66 -11.20 -1.42
CA VAL A 177 -14.68 -10.81 -0.43
C VAL A 177 -14.15 -9.76 0.56
N CYS A 178 -12.88 -9.84 0.95
CA CYS A 178 -12.27 -8.85 1.84
C CYS A 178 -11.98 -7.52 1.12
N TYR A 179 -11.67 -7.53 -0.18
CA TYR A 179 -11.50 -6.30 -0.98
C TYR A 179 -12.79 -5.53 -1.17
N GLU A 180 -13.93 -6.20 -1.38
CA GLU A 180 -15.23 -5.52 -1.45
C GLU A 180 -15.46 -4.64 -0.21
N ARG A 181 -15.18 -5.19 0.97
CA ARG A 181 -15.25 -4.45 2.24
C ARG A 181 -14.20 -3.35 2.36
N CYS A 182 -13.01 -3.56 1.83
CA CYS A 182 -11.94 -2.54 1.79
C CYS A 182 -12.36 -1.35 0.92
N ASN A 183 -12.99 -1.61 -0.22
CA ASN A 183 -13.50 -0.60 -1.15
C ASN A 183 -14.62 0.22 -0.49
N GLU A 184 -15.50 -0.42 0.28
CA GLU A 184 -16.49 0.29 1.10
C GLU A 184 -15.84 1.16 2.19
N GLU A 185 -14.80 0.67 2.88
CA GLU A 185 -14.09 1.44 3.91
C GLU A 185 -13.46 2.71 3.32
N LEU A 186 -12.75 2.58 2.19
CA LEU A 186 -12.17 3.70 1.44
C LEU A 186 -13.23 4.73 1.04
N SER A 187 -14.34 4.26 0.48
CA SER A 187 -15.46 5.12 0.10
C SER A 187 -16.06 5.86 1.30
N LYS A 188 -16.23 5.17 2.44
CA LYS A 188 -16.79 5.74 3.68
C LYS A 188 -15.91 6.83 4.29
N VAL A 189 -14.59 6.70 4.19
CA VAL A 189 -13.66 7.75 4.66
C VAL A 189 -13.46 8.88 3.64
N GLY A 190 -14.14 8.82 2.49
CA GLY A 190 -14.15 9.88 1.48
C GLY A 190 -13.02 9.81 0.46
N VAL A 191 -12.33 8.66 0.34
CA VAL A 191 -11.35 8.45 -0.73
C VAL A 191 -12.11 8.18 -2.04
N PRO A 192 -11.87 8.97 -3.11
CA PRO A 192 -12.40 8.64 -4.43
C PRO A 192 -11.93 7.25 -4.84
N LEU A 193 -12.87 6.40 -5.28
CA LEU A 193 -12.59 5.05 -5.73
C LEU A 193 -12.96 4.94 -7.20
N VAL A 194 -12.00 4.53 -8.03
CA VAL A 194 -12.24 4.09 -9.40
C VAL A 194 -12.13 2.57 -9.43
N ASP A 195 -13.26 1.94 -9.67
CA ASP A 195 -13.36 0.51 -9.89
C ASP A 195 -13.13 0.22 -11.39
N LEU A 196 -12.12 -0.60 -11.68
CA LEU A 196 -11.73 -0.99 -13.03
C LEU A 196 -12.00 -2.48 -13.21
N ASP A 197 -12.92 -2.85 -14.10
CA ASP A 197 -12.95 -4.21 -14.64
C ASP A 197 -11.61 -4.48 -15.35
N TRP A 198 -10.82 -5.35 -14.74
CA TRP A 198 -9.44 -5.64 -15.13
C TRP A 198 -9.26 -7.12 -15.49
N SER A 199 -10.37 -7.75 -15.88
CA SER A 199 -10.41 -9.10 -16.45
C SER A 199 -9.52 -9.18 -17.70
N GLU A 200 -9.50 -8.12 -18.50
CA GLU A 200 -8.53 -7.91 -19.57
C GLU A 200 -7.64 -6.71 -19.23
N PHE A 201 -6.35 -6.76 -19.60
CA PHE A 201 -5.46 -5.62 -19.36
C PHE A 201 -5.86 -4.45 -20.25
N GLY A 202 -6.26 -3.35 -19.63
CA GLY A 202 -6.61 -2.12 -20.32
C GLY A 202 -5.40 -1.30 -20.78
N GLU A 203 -5.67 -0.29 -21.62
CA GLU A 203 -4.65 0.66 -22.06
C GLU A 203 -4.33 1.69 -20.96
N SER A 204 -3.04 1.88 -20.67
CA SER A 204 -2.55 2.81 -19.65
C SER A 204 -2.94 4.26 -19.92
N THR A 205 -3.04 4.65 -21.19
CA THR A 205 -3.48 5.97 -21.65
C THR A 205 -4.91 6.27 -21.19
N THR A 206 -5.81 5.29 -21.32
CA THR A 206 -7.22 5.41 -20.93
C THR A 206 -7.35 5.50 -19.42
N VAL A 207 -6.67 4.62 -18.68
CA VAL A 207 -6.65 4.68 -17.21
C VAL A 207 -6.04 5.99 -16.73
N GLY A 208 -4.94 6.43 -17.33
CA GLY A 208 -4.29 7.69 -17.00
C GLY A 208 -5.19 8.91 -17.24
N ALA A 209 -5.98 8.91 -18.31
CA ALA A 209 -6.98 9.95 -18.56
C ALA A 209 -8.09 9.96 -17.49
N GLN A 210 -8.56 8.78 -17.07
CA GLN A 210 -9.55 8.65 -16.01
C GLN A 210 -9.00 9.15 -14.66
N VAL A 211 -7.76 8.79 -14.31
CA VAL A 211 -7.07 9.31 -13.11
C VAL A 211 -7.03 10.84 -13.14
N LYS A 212 -6.56 11.44 -14.24
CA LYS A 212 -6.50 12.90 -14.41
C LYS A 212 -7.87 13.54 -14.23
N SER A 213 -8.93 12.94 -14.79
CA SER A 213 -10.29 13.45 -14.68
C SER A 213 -10.81 13.44 -13.24
N VAL A 214 -10.65 12.31 -12.52
CA VAL A 214 -11.17 12.19 -11.14
C VAL A 214 -10.41 13.10 -10.19
N VAL A 215 -9.09 13.15 -10.33
CA VAL A 215 -8.23 14.01 -9.52
C VAL A 215 -8.53 15.50 -9.76
N ALA A 216 -8.86 15.90 -10.99
CA ALA A 216 -9.30 17.25 -11.29
C ALA A 216 -10.65 17.59 -10.63
N ALA A 217 -11.63 16.70 -10.71
CA ALA A 217 -12.96 16.88 -10.10
C ALA A 217 -12.93 16.94 -8.57
N GLY A 218 -12.02 16.20 -7.93
CA GLY A 218 -11.83 16.26 -6.47
C GLY A 218 -11.45 17.66 -5.97
N ARG A 219 -10.72 18.45 -6.78
CA ARG A 219 -10.34 19.83 -6.42
C ARG A 219 -11.54 20.78 -6.38
N GLU A 220 -12.48 20.60 -7.29
CA GLU A 220 -13.67 21.47 -7.42
C GLU A 220 -14.66 21.24 -6.28
N THR A 221 -14.67 20.02 -5.72
CA THR A 221 -15.57 19.60 -4.63
C THR A 221 -14.96 19.78 -3.23
N GLY A 222 -13.71 20.27 -3.14
CA GLY A 222 -13.01 20.46 -1.87
C GLY A 222 -12.44 19.17 -1.27
N ALA A 223 -12.43 18.05 -2.00
CA ALA A 223 -11.65 16.88 -1.65
C ALA A 223 -10.17 17.28 -1.72
N ARG A 224 -9.56 17.49 -0.54
CA ARG A 224 -8.21 18.04 -0.43
C ARG A 224 -7.22 17.08 -1.09
N GLY A 225 -6.48 17.57 -2.08
CA GLY A 225 -5.20 16.95 -2.45
C GLY A 225 -4.25 16.92 -1.25
N ILE A 226 -3.11 16.26 -1.38
CA ILE A 226 -2.15 16.21 -0.28
C ILE A 226 -1.66 17.62 0.04
N VAL A 227 -2.00 18.11 1.25
CA VAL A 227 -1.61 19.44 1.73
C VAL A 227 -0.18 19.36 2.24
N THR A 228 0.74 20.07 1.58
CA THR A 228 2.17 20.02 1.89
C THR A 228 2.52 20.38 3.33
N ASP A 229 1.82 21.35 3.91
CA ASP A 229 2.17 21.85 5.24
C ASP A 229 1.73 20.85 6.33
N GLU A 230 0.56 20.21 6.17
CA GLU A 230 0.09 19.13 7.04
C GLU A 230 1.03 17.91 6.93
N VAL A 231 1.48 17.57 5.73
CA VAL A 231 2.46 16.51 5.52
C VAL A 231 3.82 16.84 6.11
N LYS A 232 4.34 18.06 5.92
CA LYS A 232 5.60 18.48 6.52
C LYS A 232 5.53 18.43 8.04
N GLN A 233 4.44 18.92 8.63
CA GLN A 233 4.25 18.85 10.08
C GLN A 233 4.20 17.40 10.58
N LEU A 234 3.57 16.49 9.84
CA LEU A 234 3.58 15.06 10.16
C LEU A 234 5.00 14.48 10.09
N LEU A 235 5.74 14.78 9.02
CA LEU A 235 7.09 14.27 8.80
C LEU A 235 8.12 14.84 9.79
N ASP A 236 7.92 16.07 10.27
CA ASP A 236 8.76 16.69 11.29
C ASP A 236 8.56 16.07 12.68
N ASP A 237 7.42 15.43 12.94
CA ASP A 237 7.11 14.70 14.18
C ASP A 237 7.73 13.29 14.19
N SER A 238 9.06 13.27 14.09
CA SER A 238 9.87 12.04 14.01
C SER A 238 9.68 11.11 15.21
N GLU A 239 9.40 11.66 16.40
CA GLU A 239 9.18 10.88 17.62
C GLU A 239 7.86 10.13 17.56
N ARG A 240 6.78 10.79 17.13
CA ARG A 240 5.48 10.14 16.91
C ARG A 240 5.56 9.11 15.80
N LEU A 241 6.17 9.43 14.65
CA LEU A 241 6.31 8.49 13.54
C LEU A 241 7.18 7.29 13.91
N HIS A 242 8.22 7.49 14.72
CA HIS A 242 9.03 6.41 15.25
C HIS A 242 8.17 5.52 16.16
N SER A 243 7.44 6.08 17.12
CA SER A 243 6.59 5.30 18.03
C SER A 243 5.52 4.48 17.31
N LEU A 244 4.90 5.02 16.26
CA LEU A 244 3.93 4.30 15.43
C LEU A 244 4.58 3.23 14.55
N SER A 245 5.85 3.42 14.19
CA SER A 245 6.62 2.43 13.43
C SER A 245 7.19 1.31 14.29
N LEU A 246 7.25 1.49 15.61
CA LEU A 246 7.68 0.46 16.55
C LEU A 246 6.55 -0.54 16.74
N LEU A 247 6.90 -1.82 16.72
CA LEU A 247 6.01 -2.86 17.19
C LEU A 247 6.29 -3.04 18.69
N PRO A 248 5.30 -2.85 19.58
CA PRO A 248 5.46 -3.04 21.02
C PRO A 248 6.18 -4.35 21.35
N HIS A 249 7.20 -4.27 22.22
CA HIS A 249 7.95 -5.42 22.72
C HIS A 249 7.05 -6.43 23.45
N ASP A 250 5.95 -5.96 24.03
CA ASP A 250 5.14 -6.69 25.01
C ASP A 250 4.21 -7.73 24.38
N VAL A 251 3.96 -7.66 23.07
CA VAL A 251 3.09 -8.64 22.37
C VAL A 251 3.84 -9.92 21.99
N TYR A 252 5.16 -9.94 22.14
CA TYR A 252 5.95 -11.12 21.80
C TYR A 252 6.12 -12.07 22.99
N SER A 253 6.35 -11.55 24.20
CA SER A 253 6.62 -12.38 25.38
C SER A 253 5.36 -12.96 26.04
N THR A 254 4.18 -12.34 25.88
CA THR A 254 2.95 -12.83 26.52
C THR A 254 2.16 -13.84 25.69
N TRP A 255 2.43 -13.95 24.38
CA TRP A 255 1.64 -14.78 23.46
C TRP A 255 2.43 -15.96 22.88
N TYR A 256 3.75 -15.89 22.88
CA TYR A 256 4.65 -16.97 22.50
C TYR A 256 5.85 -16.97 23.46
N ASP A 257 6.09 -18.08 24.17
CA ASP A 257 7.26 -18.26 25.05
C ASP A 257 8.58 -18.31 24.23
N GLU A 258 9.00 -17.21 23.61
CA GLU A 258 10.22 -17.15 22.78
C GLU A 258 11.01 -15.84 22.95
N GLU A 259 12.32 -15.94 22.66
CA GLU A 259 13.31 -14.85 22.68
C GLU A 259 12.93 -13.66 21.77
N ILE A 260 13.54 -12.50 22.05
CA ILE A 260 13.38 -11.24 21.31
C ILE A 260 13.62 -11.46 19.81
N ASP A 261 12.63 -11.17 18.98
CA ASP A 261 12.65 -11.45 17.53
C ASP A 261 13.33 -10.31 16.74
N GLU A 262 14.64 -10.43 16.53
CA GLU A 262 15.48 -9.39 15.88
C GLU A 262 14.94 -8.90 14.51
N GLY A 263 14.20 -9.75 13.77
CA GLY A 263 13.62 -9.39 12.47
C GLY A 263 12.45 -8.38 12.54
N LEU A 264 11.76 -8.32 13.68
CA LEU A 264 10.75 -7.31 13.99
C LEU A 264 11.35 -6.10 14.70
N HIS A 265 12.53 -6.21 15.29
CA HIS A 265 13.21 -5.13 15.99
C HIS A 265 14.25 -4.38 15.15
N SER A 266 14.30 -4.56 13.82
CA SER A 266 15.09 -3.69 12.95
C SER A 266 14.54 -2.26 12.98
N ASN A 267 15.05 -1.50 13.95
CA ASN A 267 14.70 -0.13 14.28
C ASN A 267 15.34 0.85 13.28
N LEU A 268 15.48 0.47 12.01
CA LEU A 268 15.95 1.38 10.97
C LEU A 268 15.15 2.68 11.11
N PRO A 269 15.82 3.79 11.46
CA PRO A 269 15.18 5.09 11.54
C PRO A 269 14.41 5.35 10.25
N TYR A 270 13.27 6.01 10.35
CA TYR A 270 12.44 6.31 9.19
C TYR A 270 13.26 6.95 8.05
N ALA A 271 14.19 7.85 8.39
CA ALA A 271 15.10 8.50 7.43
C ALA A 271 16.00 7.51 6.66
N GLU A 272 16.45 6.42 7.28
CA GLU A 272 17.28 5.40 6.62
C GLU A 272 16.44 4.53 5.68
N PHE A 273 15.24 4.12 6.11
CA PHE A 273 14.29 3.41 5.25
C PHE A 273 13.87 4.25 4.04
N GLU A 274 13.60 5.54 4.27
CA GLU A 274 13.24 6.49 3.22
C GLU A 274 14.34 6.62 2.17
N ALA A 275 15.62 6.69 2.59
CA ALA A 275 16.75 6.73 1.68
C ALA A 275 16.88 5.45 0.83
N GLU A 276 16.60 4.28 1.41
CA GLU A 276 16.60 3.01 0.67
C GLU A 276 15.49 2.94 -0.38
N GLU A 277 14.27 3.35 -0.03
CA GLU A 277 13.14 3.33 -0.96
C GLU A 277 13.31 4.34 -2.10
N LYS A 278 13.83 5.55 -1.81
CA LYS A 278 14.20 6.53 -2.86
C LYS A 278 15.26 5.96 -3.81
N ALA A 279 16.28 5.30 -3.26
CA ALA A 279 17.34 4.68 -4.07
C ALA A 279 16.83 3.49 -4.91
N ARG A 280 15.82 2.75 -4.44
CA ARG A 280 15.19 1.65 -5.19
C ARG A 280 14.31 2.16 -6.33
N GLY A 281 13.45 3.15 -6.05
CA GLY A 281 12.65 3.80 -7.07
C GLY A 281 13.51 4.28 -8.25
N GLN A 282 14.71 4.81 -7.97
CA GLN A 282 15.65 5.25 -9.01
C GLN A 282 16.41 4.12 -9.72
N LYS A 283 16.70 2.99 -9.05
CA LYS A 283 17.47 1.88 -9.63
C LYS A 283 16.66 0.93 -10.50
N GLU A 284 15.39 0.69 -10.20
CA GLU A 284 14.51 -0.14 -11.04
C GLU A 284 14.08 0.56 -12.34
N ILE A 285 14.33 1.87 -12.49
CA ILE A 285 14.12 2.65 -13.71
C ILE A 285 15.29 2.49 -14.70
N ALA A 286 16.46 2.06 -14.22
CA ALA A 286 17.69 1.99 -15.01
C ALA A 286 17.99 0.60 -15.63
N GLY A 287 17.13 -0.40 -15.43
CA GLY A 287 17.31 -1.77 -15.93
C GLY A 287 16.03 -2.35 -16.53
#